data_AF-A0A7X7DZF9-F1
#
_entry.id   AF-A0A7X7DZF9-F1
#
_cell.length_a   1.000
_cell.length_b   1.000
_cell.length_c   1.000
_cell.angle_alpha   90.00
_cell.angle_beta   90.00
_cell.angle_gamma   90.00
#
_symmetry.space_group_name_H-M   'P 1'
#
loop_
_entity.id
_entity.type
_entity.pdbx_description
1 polymer ?
#
loop_
_entity_poly.entity_id
_entity_poly.type
_entity_poly.pdbx_seq_one_letter_code
_entity_poly.pdbx_strand_id
1 'polypeptide(L)'
;MQIDIGFGDTIFPQPAEVTIPSILDFSSPELKGYTIESSIAEKFQAMLQLGLLNSRMKDFYDIWLYSRKFEFKFEVLTEAIKNTFITRSYQISSPDIIVVFKDDFAKIKQPQWNAFRKRIDLQSVPESFSDIISVVSSFLLPIAKVIYNNESDIFGTWKSPGFWIFH
;
A
#
# COMPACT_ATOMS: atom_id res chain seq x y z
N MET A 1 25.19 -2.69 -2.70
CA MET A 1 23.95 -3.47 -2.53
C MET A 1 23.61 -3.43 -1.06
N GLN A 2 22.47 -2.82 -0.71
CA GLN A 2 21.98 -2.76 0.67
C GLN A 2 20.87 -3.80 0.77
N ILE A 3 21.05 -4.79 1.63
CA ILE A 3 20.06 -5.83 1.88
C ILE A 3 19.41 -5.47 3.22
N ASP A 4 18.11 -5.18 3.17
CA ASP A 4 17.27 -5.01 4.36
C ASP A 4 16.53 -6.34 4.58
N ILE A 5 16.58 -6.87 5.80
CA ILE A 5 16.00 -8.17 6.15
C ILE A 5 15.01 -7.93 7.29
N GLY A 6 13.72 -7.89 6.94
CA GLY A 6 12.62 -7.91 7.89
C GLY A 6 12.26 -9.35 8.27
N PHE A 7 12.10 -9.63 9.56
CA PHE A 7 11.61 -10.92 10.06
C PHE A 7 10.23 -10.74 10.69
N GLY A 8 9.31 -11.68 10.43
CA GLY A 8 8.05 -11.80 11.17
C GLY A 8 6.78 -11.34 10.46
N ASP A 9 6.86 -10.86 9.22
CA ASP A 9 5.66 -10.48 8.46
C ASP A 9 4.95 -11.70 7.87
N THR A 10 3.61 -11.74 8.01
CA THR A 10 2.76 -12.79 7.44
C THR A 10 2.48 -12.47 5.97
N ILE A 11 2.84 -13.39 5.06
CA ILE A 11 2.53 -13.26 3.62
C ILE A 11 1.15 -13.87 3.35
N PHE A 12 0.24 -13.09 2.75
CA PHE A 12 -1.13 -13.50 2.41
C PHE A 12 -1.54 -12.95 1.02
N PRO A 13 -2.31 -13.66 0.16
CA PRO A 13 -2.98 -14.95 0.34
C PRO A 13 -2.08 -16.20 0.25
N GLN A 14 -1.12 -16.24 -0.66
CA GLN A 14 0.02 -17.17 -0.65
C GLN A 14 1.22 -16.48 -1.28
N PRO A 15 2.47 -16.80 -0.88
CA PRO A 15 3.64 -16.25 -1.55
C PRO A 15 3.57 -16.46 -3.05
N ALA A 16 3.77 -15.40 -3.83
CA ALA A 16 3.89 -15.53 -5.27
C ALA A 16 5.30 -16.03 -5.60
N GLU A 17 5.42 -17.00 -6.51
CA GLU A 17 6.73 -17.36 -7.07
C GLU A 17 7.25 -16.16 -7.87
N VAL A 18 8.35 -15.56 -7.39
CA VAL A 18 9.03 -14.49 -8.11
C VAL A 18 10.35 -15.05 -8.62
N THR A 19 10.46 -15.23 -9.93
CA THR A 19 11.73 -15.59 -10.58
C THR A 19 12.61 -14.34 -10.66
N ILE A 20 13.69 -14.30 -9.89
CA ILE A 20 14.72 -13.27 -10.07
C ILE A 20 15.62 -13.72 -11.22
N PRO A 21 15.83 -12.88 -12.26
CA PRO A 21 16.79 -13.20 -13.31
C PRO A 21 18.19 -13.34 -12.69
N SER A 22 18.82 -14.49 -12.91
CA SER A 22 20.16 -14.75 -12.40
C SER A 22 21.18 -13.93 -13.20
N ILE A 23 22.11 -13.28 -12.50
CA ILE A 23 23.20 -12.48 -13.11
C ILE A 23 24.35 -13.37 -13.62
N LEU A 24 24.37 -14.64 -13.21
CA LEU A 24 25.33 -15.67 -13.59
C LEU A 24 24.54 -16.94 -13.94
N ASP A 25 25.08 -17.82 -14.80
CA ASP A 25 24.50 -19.08 -15.31
C ASP A 25 24.18 -20.14 -14.23
N PHE A 26 23.46 -19.74 -13.19
CA PHE A 26 22.92 -20.58 -12.14
C PHE A 26 21.40 -20.70 -12.33
N SER A 27 20.84 -21.82 -11.88
CA SER A 27 19.39 -22.01 -11.78
C SER A 27 18.78 -20.86 -10.97
N SER A 28 17.77 -20.19 -11.54
CA SER A 28 17.10 -19.06 -10.88
C SER A 28 16.55 -19.51 -9.51
N PRO A 29 16.90 -18.85 -8.40
CA PRO A 29 16.39 -19.23 -7.09
C PRO A 29 14.89 -18.95 -7.00
N GLU A 30 14.12 -19.93 -6.55
CA GLU A 30 12.70 -19.77 -6.21
C GLU A 30 12.61 -19.06 -4.85
N LEU A 31 12.21 -17.79 -4.87
CA LEU A 31 11.91 -17.04 -3.65
C LEU A 31 10.38 -17.01 -3.48
N LYS A 32 9.93 -17.39 -2.28
CA LYS A 32 8.58 -17.11 -1.81
C LYS A 32 8.45 -15.59 -1.65
N GLY A 33 7.99 -14.92 -2.70
CA GLY A 33 7.90 -13.46 -2.74
C GLY A 33 6.69 -12.95 -1.98
N TYR A 34 6.83 -11.77 -1.37
CA TYR A 34 5.71 -11.01 -0.86
C TYR A 34 4.69 -10.77 -1.97
N THR A 35 3.41 -10.98 -1.67
CA THR A 35 2.32 -10.59 -2.57
C THR A 35 2.21 -9.07 -2.64
N ILE A 36 1.58 -8.56 -3.70
CA ILE A 36 1.33 -7.11 -3.83
C ILE A 36 0.43 -6.64 -2.67
N GLU A 37 -0.53 -7.47 -2.26
CA GLU A 37 -1.43 -7.24 -1.14
C GLU A 37 -0.68 -7.11 0.18
N SER A 38 0.27 -8.02 0.47
CA SER A 38 1.12 -7.94 1.67
C SER A 38 1.98 -6.68 1.65
N SER A 39 2.54 -6.33 0.48
CA SER A 39 3.31 -5.08 0.34
C SER A 39 2.46 -3.83 0.59
N ILE A 40 1.22 -3.80 0.07
CA ILE A 40 0.27 -2.71 0.34
C ILE A 40 -0.07 -2.65 1.83
N ALA A 41 -0.30 -3.80 2.47
CA ALA A 41 -0.68 -3.89 3.86
C ALA A 41 0.39 -3.31 4.80
N GLU A 42 1.65 -3.67 4.61
CA GLU A 42 2.76 -3.14 5.40
C GLU A 42 2.97 -1.64 5.20
N LYS A 43 2.88 -1.18 3.94
CA LYS A 43 3.00 0.24 3.61
C LYS A 43 1.88 1.04 4.23
N PHE A 44 0.66 0.52 4.17
CA PHE A 44 -0.48 1.18 4.77
C PHE A 44 -0.37 1.24 6.29
N GLN A 45 0.03 0.14 6.93
CA GLN A 45 0.29 0.10 8.38
C GLN A 45 1.35 1.15 8.77
N ALA A 46 2.47 1.20 8.05
CA ALA A 46 3.53 2.18 8.28
C ALA A 46 3.04 3.63 8.06
N MET A 47 2.19 3.84 7.05
CA MET A 47 1.59 5.15 6.80
C MET A 47 0.76 5.63 7.99
N LEU A 48 -0.08 4.76 8.53
CA LEU A 48 -0.92 5.08 9.67
C LEU A 48 -0.10 5.27 10.96
N GLN A 49 0.89 4.41 11.21
CA GLN A 49 1.73 4.48 12.41
C GLN A 49 2.58 5.75 12.44
N LEU A 50 3.14 6.18 11.31
CA LEU A 50 3.96 7.39 11.23
C LEU A 50 3.13 8.68 11.23
N GLY A 51 1.89 8.63 10.72
CA GLY A 51 0.96 9.76 10.70
C GLY A 51 1.59 11.04 10.13
N LEU A 52 1.48 12.15 10.88
CA LEU A 52 2.03 13.45 10.49
C LEU A 52 3.55 13.46 10.30
N LEU A 53 4.28 12.57 10.97
CA LEU A 53 5.74 12.48 10.88
C LEU A 53 6.20 11.71 9.64
N ASN A 54 5.27 11.13 8.87
CA ASN A 54 5.60 10.31 7.72
C ASN A 54 6.39 11.08 6.66
N SER A 55 7.54 10.55 6.26
CA SER A 55 8.43 11.05 5.21
C SER A 55 8.64 10.05 4.08
N ARG A 56 8.03 8.86 4.15
CA ARG A 56 8.20 7.75 3.21
C ARG A 56 7.31 7.94 1.98
N MET A 57 7.62 8.95 1.16
CA MET A 57 6.85 9.26 -0.05
C MET A 57 6.75 8.09 -1.05
N LYS A 58 7.74 7.18 -1.02
CA LYS A 58 7.73 5.96 -1.84
C LYS A 58 6.52 5.06 -1.53
N ASP A 59 6.08 4.98 -0.28
CA ASP A 59 4.98 4.09 0.10
C ASP A 59 3.66 4.57 -0.53
N PHE A 60 3.40 5.88 -0.53
CA PHE A 60 2.26 6.47 -1.22
C PHE A 60 2.34 6.26 -2.72
N TYR A 61 3.53 6.44 -3.31
CA TYR A 61 3.76 6.22 -4.73
C TYR A 61 3.54 4.75 -5.13
N ASP A 62 4.06 3.79 -4.37
CA ASP A 62 3.93 2.37 -4.68
C ASP A 62 2.46 1.94 -4.64
N ILE A 63 1.70 2.36 -3.60
CA ILE A 63 0.27 2.03 -3.51
C ILE A 63 -0.52 2.68 -4.65
N TRP A 64 -0.24 3.95 -4.96
CA TRP A 64 -0.85 4.64 -6.10
C TRP A 64 -0.54 3.93 -7.42
N LEU A 65 0.70 3.48 -7.60
CA LEU A 65 1.11 2.77 -8.81
C LEU A 65 0.40 1.41 -8.90
N TYR A 66 0.31 0.68 -7.80
CA TYR A 66 -0.31 -0.63 -7.75
C TYR A 66 -1.81 -0.57 -8.02
N SER A 67 -2.54 0.37 -7.40
CA SER A 67 -3.97 0.56 -7.66
C SER A 67 -4.26 0.94 -9.12
N ARG A 68 -3.28 1.52 -9.82
CA ARG A 68 -3.38 1.87 -11.25
C ARG A 68 -2.90 0.79 -12.22
N LYS A 69 -2.27 -0.27 -11.74
CA LYS A 69 -1.69 -1.34 -12.57
C LYS A 69 -2.37 -2.69 -12.40
N PHE A 70 -2.95 -2.93 -11.23
CA PHE A 70 -3.49 -4.23 -10.87
C PHE A 70 -4.96 -4.12 -10.46
N GLU A 71 -5.68 -5.21 -10.64
CA GLU A 71 -7.01 -5.41 -10.05
C GLU A 71 -6.84 -6.09 -8.69
N PHE A 72 -7.73 -5.76 -7.75
CA PHE A 72 -7.69 -6.34 -6.41
C PHE A 72 -9.06 -6.85 -6.01
N LYS A 73 -9.09 -7.97 -5.29
CA LYS A 73 -10.28 -8.41 -4.57
C LYS A 73 -10.33 -7.76 -3.21
N PHE A 74 -11.48 -7.21 -2.85
CA PHE A 74 -11.67 -6.44 -1.63
C PHE A 74 -11.41 -7.30 -0.39
N GLU A 75 -11.97 -8.51 -0.38
CA GLU A 75 -11.84 -9.47 0.71
C GLU A 75 -10.38 -9.91 0.92
N VAL A 76 -9.65 -10.16 -0.17
CA VAL A 76 -8.24 -10.59 -0.12
C VAL A 76 -7.35 -9.48 0.42
N LEU A 77 -7.50 -8.26 -0.08
CA LEU A 77 -6.71 -7.12 0.38
C LEU A 77 -7.06 -6.73 1.82
N THR A 78 -8.33 -6.83 2.20
CA THR A 78 -8.80 -6.61 3.58
C THR A 78 -8.15 -7.60 4.53
N GLU A 79 -8.12 -8.89 4.18
CA GLU A 79 -7.49 -9.92 5.01
C GLU A 79 -5.99 -9.73 5.13
N ALA A 80 -5.29 -9.38 4.04
CA ALA A 80 -3.87 -9.01 4.09
C ALA A 80 -3.61 -7.87 5.07
N ILE A 81 -4.40 -6.78 4.99
CA ILE A 81 -4.27 -5.63 5.90
C ILE A 81 -4.58 -6.01 7.35
N LYS A 82 -5.66 -6.77 7.60
CA LYS A 82 -6.00 -7.27 8.94
C LYS A 82 -4.85 -8.08 9.54
N ASN A 83 -4.31 -9.04 8.78
CA ASN A 83 -3.21 -9.88 9.22
C ASN A 83 -1.97 -9.06 9.57
N THR A 84 -1.56 -8.13 8.71
CA THR A 84 -0.42 -7.24 9.01
C THR A 84 -0.65 -6.38 10.25
N PHE A 85 -1.86 -5.86 10.44
CA PHE A 85 -2.17 -5.02 11.61
C PHE A 85 -2.11 -5.83 12.91
N ILE A 86 -2.64 -7.05 12.90
CA ILE A 86 -2.55 -8.00 14.03
C ILE A 86 -1.08 -8.31 14.33
N THR A 87 -0.30 -8.71 13.32
CA THR A 87 1.12 -9.06 13.47
C THR A 87 1.94 -7.89 14.04
N ARG A 88 1.63 -6.65 13.64
CA ARG A 88 2.33 -5.44 14.09
C ARG A 88 1.69 -4.77 15.30
N SER A 89 0.73 -5.43 15.97
CA SER A 89 0.00 -4.91 17.13
C SER A 89 -0.56 -3.49 16.89
N TYR A 90 -1.07 -3.25 15.68
CA TYR A 90 -1.62 -1.97 15.26
C TYR A 90 -3.15 -2.01 15.23
N GLN A 91 -3.79 -0.95 15.73
CA GLN A 91 -5.24 -0.77 15.69
C GLN A 91 -5.59 0.59 15.10
N ILE A 92 -6.56 0.62 14.19
CA ILE A 92 -7.12 1.88 13.68
C ILE A 92 -7.94 2.52 14.79
N SER A 93 -7.56 3.74 15.21
CA SER A 93 -8.33 4.48 16.22
C SER A 93 -9.60 5.11 15.65
N SER A 94 -9.56 5.60 14.41
CA SER A 94 -10.74 6.06 13.67
C SER A 94 -10.40 6.24 12.19
N PRO A 95 -11.15 5.63 11.25
CA PRO A 95 -10.90 5.75 9.82
C PRO A 95 -11.17 7.18 9.30
N ASP A 96 -12.12 7.90 9.90
CA ASP A 96 -12.47 9.27 9.48
C ASP A 96 -11.41 10.31 9.87
N ILE A 97 -10.49 9.94 10.77
CA ILE A 97 -9.41 10.79 11.29
C ILE A 97 -8.04 10.33 10.73
N ILE A 98 -8.00 9.44 9.72
CA ILE A 98 -6.73 9.05 9.10
C ILE A 98 -6.05 10.28 8.49
N VAL A 99 -5.07 10.81 9.21
CA VAL A 99 -4.45 12.11 8.94
C VAL A 99 -3.73 12.11 7.59
N VAL A 100 -3.14 10.96 7.21
CA VAL A 100 -2.42 10.82 5.94
C VAL A 100 -3.31 10.93 4.71
N PHE A 101 -4.64 10.92 4.87
CA PHE A 101 -5.61 11.12 3.80
C PHE A 101 -6.25 12.52 3.78
N LYS A 102 -5.83 13.42 4.66
CA LYS A 102 -6.37 14.80 4.73
C LYS A 102 -5.63 15.74 3.77
N ASP A 103 -6.33 16.72 3.23
CA ASP A 103 -5.76 17.72 2.32
C ASP A 103 -4.60 18.50 2.94
N ASP A 104 -4.70 18.83 4.23
CA ASP A 104 -3.62 19.56 4.91
C ASP A 104 -2.35 18.72 5.04
N PHE A 105 -2.47 17.40 5.20
CA PHE A 105 -1.31 16.51 5.14
C PHE A 105 -0.68 16.56 3.75
N ALA A 106 -1.48 16.52 2.68
CA ALA A 106 -0.98 16.62 1.31
C ALA A 106 -0.19 17.92 1.09
N LYS A 107 -0.75 19.06 1.53
CA LYS A 107 -0.09 20.38 1.44
C LYS A 107 1.23 20.40 2.19
N ILE A 108 1.23 19.92 3.45
CA ILE A 108 2.43 19.88 4.30
C ILE A 108 3.52 19.00 3.68
N LYS A 109 3.15 17.91 3.01
CA LYS A 109 4.08 16.93 2.45
C LYS A 109 4.46 17.15 0.98
N GLN A 110 3.87 18.16 0.32
CA GLN A 110 4.16 18.51 -1.05
C GLN A 110 5.67 18.75 -1.33
N PRO A 111 6.46 19.40 -0.45
CA PRO A 111 7.90 19.55 -0.67
C PRO A 111 8.65 18.21 -0.71
N GLN A 112 8.31 17.28 0.20
CA GLN A 112 8.89 15.93 0.23
C GLN A 112 8.49 15.14 -1.01
N TRP A 113 7.23 15.29 -1.46
CA TRP A 113 6.76 14.68 -2.70
C TRP A 113 7.55 15.19 -3.91
N ASN A 114 7.75 16.51 -4.03
CA ASN A 114 8.54 17.10 -5.11
C ASN A 114 10.00 16.60 -5.12
N ALA A 115 10.62 16.49 -3.94
CA ALA A 115 11.97 15.93 -3.81
C ALA A 115 12.02 14.46 -4.23
N PHE A 116 11.01 13.68 -3.83
CA PHE A 116 10.88 12.28 -4.23
C PHE A 116 10.70 12.13 -5.75
N ARG A 117 9.78 12.89 -6.37
CA ARG A 117 9.55 12.91 -7.83
C ARG A 117 10.83 13.17 -8.62
N LYS A 118 11.59 14.19 -8.22
CA LYS A 118 12.88 14.52 -8.87
C LYS A 118 13.87 13.37 -8.82
N ARG A 119 13.88 12.59 -7.74
CA ARG A 119 14.80 11.46 -7.58
C ARG A 119 14.44 10.26 -8.45
N ILE A 120 13.16 10.03 -8.70
CA ILE A 120 12.69 8.89 -9.49
C ILE A 120 12.56 9.20 -10.99
N ASP A 121 12.80 10.45 -11.40
CA ASP A 121 12.76 10.95 -12.79
C ASP A 121 11.51 10.54 -13.58
N LEU A 122 10.34 10.56 -12.93
CA LEU A 122 9.09 10.15 -13.55
C LEU A 122 8.22 11.35 -13.90
N GLN A 123 8.32 11.77 -15.17
CA GLN A 123 7.43 12.78 -15.78
C GLN A 123 5.96 12.34 -15.79
N SER A 124 5.69 11.03 -15.76
CA SER A 124 4.35 10.45 -15.81
C SER A 124 3.61 10.40 -14.46
N VAL A 125 4.24 10.87 -13.38
CA VAL A 125 3.69 10.87 -12.03
C VAL A 125 3.07 12.23 -11.70
N PRO A 126 1.84 12.28 -11.14
CA PRO A 126 1.15 13.51 -10.78
C PRO A 126 2.02 14.47 -9.98
N GLU A 127 1.92 15.76 -10.32
CA GLU A 127 2.70 16.81 -9.66
C GLU A 127 2.19 17.10 -8.25
N SER A 128 0.88 17.15 -8.12
CA SER A 128 0.19 17.35 -6.86
C SER A 128 0.22 16.06 -6.03
N PHE A 129 0.69 16.17 -4.80
CA PHE A 129 0.62 15.06 -3.85
C PHE A 129 -0.82 14.78 -3.41
N SER A 130 -1.69 15.79 -3.48
CA SER A 130 -3.12 15.63 -3.23
C SER A 130 -3.77 14.67 -4.23
N ASP A 131 -3.33 14.66 -5.50
CA ASP A 131 -3.84 13.75 -6.52
C ASP A 131 -3.49 12.28 -6.20
N ILE A 132 -2.28 12.07 -5.66
CA ILE A 132 -1.83 10.76 -5.17
C ILE A 132 -2.68 10.33 -3.98
N ILE A 133 -2.83 11.20 -2.98
CA ILE A 133 -3.60 10.91 -1.77
C ILE A 133 -5.07 10.64 -2.09
N SER A 134 -5.66 11.36 -3.04
CA SER A 134 -7.06 11.15 -3.46
C SER A 134 -7.27 9.71 -3.94
N VAL A 135 -6.40 9.21 -4.82
CA VAL A 135 -6.48 7.84 -5.33
C VAL A 135 -6.21 6.83 -4.22
N VAL A 136 -5.13 7.02 -3.45
CA VAL A 136 -4.76 6.09 -2.36
C VAL A 136 -5.87 6.02 -1.30
N SER A 137 -6.49 7.15 -0.97
CA SER A 137 -7.61 7.22 -0.04
C SER A 137 -8.83 6.50 -0.59
N SER A 138 -9.21 6.74 -1.86
CA SER A 138 -10.33 6.03 -2.50
C SER A 138 -10.15 4.51 -2.53
N PHE A 139 -8.90 4.06 -2.60
CA PHE A 139 -8.54 2.66 -2.62
C PHE A 139 -8.55 2.03 -1.22
N LEU A 140 -7.97 2.67 -0.20
CA LEU A 140 -7.74 2.06 1.12
C LEU A 140 -8.73 2.48 2.21
N LEU A 141 -9.38 3.63 2.10
CA LEU A 141 -10.31 4.12 3.12
C LEU A 141 -11.53 3.19 3.30
N PRO A 142 -12.15 2.63 2.25
CA PRO A 142 -13.23 1.66 2.42
C PRO A 142 -12.80 0.43 3.24
N ILE A 143 -11.59 -0.08 3.00
CA ILE A 143 -11.04 -1.21 3.74
C ILE A 143 -10.79 -0.83 5.21
N ALA A 144 -10.21 0.34 5.46
CA ALA A 144 -9.99 0.82 6.83
C ALA A 144 -11.29 0.94 7.64
N LYS A 145 -12.39 1.36 6.99
CA LYS A 145 -13.72 1.42 7.61
C LYS A 145 -14.25 0.04 7.99
N VAL A 146 -14.17 -0.91 7.08
CA VAL A 146 -14.59 -2.31 7.32
C VAL A 146 -13.80 -2.94 8.46
N ILE A 147 -12.48 -2.72 8.49
CA ILE A 147 -11.62 -3.21 9.57
C ILE A 147 -12.00 -2.58 10.91
N TYR A 148 -12.20 -1.26 10.95
CA TYR A 148 -12.56 -0.54 12.17
C TYR A 148 -13.94 -0.94 12.72
N ASN A 149 -14.94 -1.08 11.85
CA ASN A 149 -16.29 -1.49 12.23
C ASN A 149 -16.41 -2.99 12.50
N ASN A 150 -15.33 -3.76 12.28
CA ASN A 150 -15.33 -5.22 12.34
C ASN A 150 -16.41 -5.86 11.44
N GLU A 151 -16.61 -5.27 10.25
CA GLU A 151 -17.53 -5.80 9.23
C GLU A 151 -16.89 -7.00 8.51
N SER A 152 -17.74 -7.96 8.14
CA SER A 152 -17.40 -9.19 7.43
C SER A 152 -18.23 -9.33 6.16
N ASP A 153 -17.86 -10.29 5.30
CA ASP A 153 -18.65 -10.71 4.14
C ASP A 153 -18.90 -9.60 3.10
N ILE A 154 -17.95 -8.67 2.98
CA ILE A 154 -17.95 -7.65 1.93
C ILE A 154 -17.04 -8.11 0.81
N PHE A 155 -17.62 -8.21 -0.38
CA PHE A 155 -16.94 -8.65 -1.58
C PHE A 155 -16.92 -7.52 -2.59
N GLY A 156 -15.83 -7.41 -3.33
CA GLY A 156 -15.73 -6.38 -4.35
C GLY A 156 -14.48 -6.50 -5.17
N THR A 157 -14.49 -5.86 -6.33
CA THR A 157 -13.34 -5.82 -7.22
C THR A 157 -12.94 -4.37 -7.47
N TRP A 158 -11.67 -4.07 -7.23
CA TRP A 158 -11.07 -2.83 -7.67
C TRP A 158 -10.71 -2.96 -9.15
N LYS A 159 -11.40 -2.21 -10.01
CA LYS A 159 -11.05 -2.12 -11.43
C LYS A 159 -10.16 -0.92 -11.66
N SER A 160 -9.02 -1.15 -12.31
CA SER A 160 -8.08 -0.08 -12.61
C SER A 160 -8.45 0.66 -13.91
N PRO A 161 -8.33 2.01 -14.00
CA PRO A 161 -8.08 2.99 -12.95
C PRO A 161 -9.42 3.59 -12.50
N GLY A 162 -10.13 2.92 -11.61
CA GLY A 162 -11.57 3.17 -11.44
C GLY A 162 -11.96 3.38 -9.99
N PHE A 163 -12.41 2.32 -9.35
CA PHE A 163 -13.13 2.38 -8.08
C PHE A 163 -13.43 0.94 -7.65
N TRP A 164 -13.85 0.78 -6.40
CA TRP A 164 -14.41 -0.47 -5.93
C TRP A 164 -15.80 -0.71 -6.54
N ILE A 165 -16.02 -1.90 -7.08
CA ILE A 165 -17.33 -2.41 -7.46
C ILE A 165 -17.68 -3.49 -6.43
N PHE A 166 -18.62 -3.19 -5.53
CA PHE A 166 -19.07 -4.12 -4.50
C PHE A 166 -20.18 -5.05 -5.04
N HIS A 167 -20.27 -6.25 -4.46
CA HIS A 167 -21.19 -7.32 -4.85
C HIS A 167 -22.03 -7.80 -3.67
#